data_AF-A0A929XBA6-F1
#
_entry.id   AF-A0A929XBA6-F1
#
_cell.length_a   1.000
_cell.length_b   1.000
_cell.length_c   1.000
_cell.angle_alpha   90.00
_cell.angle_beta   90.00
_cell.angle_gamma   90.00
#
_symmetry.space_group_name_H-M   'P 1'
#
loop_
_entity.id
_entity.type
_entity.pdbx_description
1 polymer ?
#
loop_
_entity_poly.entity_id
_entity_poly.type
_entity_poly.pdbx_seq_one_letter_code
_entity_poly.pdbx_strand_id
1 'polypeptide(L)'
;MLEKEEVSIILKTIYDNFNIDSDAEITLECNPESITDDKMKGYSKSGINRISIGVQSLDNEILKIIGRIHDREEVFEKFKIVEKYFDNISVDMMFGLPNQTVEILKNNLEEVVRNLGKNGKLKHISVYSLILEKGTKFWNNSKIEKMLPSEEEERKMYKAAQEILKKNGYVQYEISNFAKEGCESRHNVNCWKQHEYYGFGIGSSSYYNNVRYMNIRVIYRYIEKYLKGKNKKFVIKREGKESELNREKINKNINKEKEKLKSNMKYIYENYNIIEEQSFEEKLREKIIIGLRMEKGIVLEQEMIENTEIYEVIVKYIGLKFLKEYIGEDLKKYICLTEEGKNCANIIWQELV
;
A
#
# COMPACT_ATOMS: atom_id res chain seq x y z
N MET A 1 1.70 5.31 -16.92
CA MET A 1 0.58 4.41 -16.56
C MET A 1 0.22 3.56 -17.76
N LEU A 2 -0.11 2.28 -17.55
CA LEU A 2 -0.42 1.32 -18.62
C LEU A 2 -1.62 1.75 -19.46
N GLU A 3 -1.70 1.29 -20.70
CA GLU A 3 -2.89 1.44 -21.54
C GLU A 3 -4.03 0.53 -21.06
N LYS A 4 -5.28 0.90 -21.37
CA LYS A 4 -6.47 0.19 -20.89
C LYS A 4 -6.53 -1.26 -21.37
N GLU A 5 -6.04 -1.53 -22.58
CA GLU A 5 -5.92 -2.88 -23.13
C GLU A 5 -4.93 -3.74 -22.34
N GLU A 6 -3.83 -3.15 -21.87
CA GLU A 6 -2.81 -3.87 -21.09
C GLU A 6 -3.36 -4.28 -19.72
N VAL A 7 -4.10 -3.38 -19.05
CA VAL A 7 -4.77 -3.69 -17.78
C VAL A 7 -5.82 -4.78 -17.98
N SER A 8 -6.61 -4.72 -19.06
CA SER A 8 -7.58 -5.76 -19.39
C SER A 8 -6.92 -7.13 -19.59
N ILE A 9 -5.77 -7.19 -20.28
CA ILE A 9 -4.99 -8.43 -20.46
C ILE A 9 -4.48 -8.96 -19.12
N ILE A 10 -4.00 -8.09 -18.23
CA ILE A 10 -3.53 -8.48 -16.89
C ILE A 10 -4.67 -9.09 -16.08
N LEU A 11 -5.81 -8.39 -15.97
CA LEU A 11 -6.96 -8.88 -15.21
C LEU A 11 -7.50 -10.18 -15.79
N LYS A 12 -7.65 -10.26 -17.12
CA LYS A 12 -8.05 -11.51 -17.79
C LYS A 12 -7.09 -12.65 -17.46
N THR A 13 -5.77 -12.38 -17.46
CA THR A 13 -4.77 -13.39 -17.08
C THR A 13 -4.95 -13.84 -15.63
N ILE A 14 -5.27 -12.93 -14.71
CA ILE A 14 -5.55 -13.28 -13.31
C ILE A 14 -6.80 -14.17 -13.23
N TYR A 15 -7.92 -13.75 -13.82
CA TYR A 15 -9.17 -14.54 -13.83
C TYR A 15 -9.00 -15.91 -14.50
N ASP A 16 -8.20 -16.01 -15.56
CA ASP A 16 -7.94 -17.28 -16.24
C ASP A 16 -7.09 -18.25 -15.38
N ASN A 17 -6.40 -17.77 -14.34
CA ASN A 17 -5.44 -18.56 -13.55
C ASN A 17 -5.79 -18.70 -12.07
N PHE A 18 -6.73 -17.91 -11.56
CA PHE A 18 -7.14 -17.89 -10.16
C PHE A 18 -8.67 -17.83 -10.07
N ASN A 19 -9.21 -18.45 -9.03
CA ASN A 19 -10.60 -18.25 -8.65
C ASN A 19 -10.67 -16.95 -7.84
N ILE A 20 -11.29 -15.93 -8.43
CA ILE A 20 -11.45 -14.61 -7.82
C ILE A 20 -12.89 -14.48 -7.34
N ASP A 21 -13.07 -14.05 -6.09
CA ASP A 21 -14.39 -13.81 -5.52
C ASP A 21 -15.13 -12.72 -6.29
N SER A 22 -16.45 -12.85 -6.42
CA SER A 22 -17.26 -11.88 -7.16
C SER A 22 -17.30 -10.50 -6.52
N ASP A 23 -16.95 -10.39 -5.24
CA ASP A 23 -16.88 -9.15 -4.48
C ASP A 23 -15.44 -8.64 -4.28
N ALA A 24 -14.45 -9.22 -4.97
CA ALA A 24 -13.05 -8.88 -4.80
C ALA A 24 -12.81 -7.38 -5.02
N GLU A 25 -12.00 -6.77 -4.15
CA GLU A 25 -11.49 -5.41 -4.40
C GLU A 25 -10.41 -5.48 -5.47
N ILE A 26 -10.58 -4.70 -6.53
CA ILE A 26 -9.63 -4.56 -7.63
C ILE A 26 -9.25 -3.10 -7.74
N THR A 27 -8.15 -2.76 -7.07
CA THR A 27 -7.62 -1.40 -6.99
C THR A 27 -6.59 -1.14 -8.09
N LEU A 28 -6.63 0.05 -8.68
CA LEU A 28 -5.55 0.58 -9.51
C LEU A 28 -5.07 1.94 -8.97
N GLU A 29 -3.76 2.11 -8.86
CA GLU A 29 -3.12 3.35 -8.44
C GLU A 29 -2.73 4.21 -9.64
N CYS A 30 -2.90 5.52 -9.51
CA CYS A 30 -2.54 6.47 -10.56
C CYS A 30 -2.07 7.81 -9.98
N ASN A 31 -1.27 8.52 -10.77
CA ASN A 31 -1.00 9.93 -10.50
C ASN A 31 -1.95 10.81 -11.35
N PRO A 32 -2.24 12.05 -10.93
CA PRO A 32 -3.11 12.97 -11.65
C PRO A 32 -2.78 13.12 -13.14
N GLU A 33 -1.51 13.31 -13.49
CA GLU A 33 -1.05 13.54 -14.87
C GLU A 33 -1.34 12.37 -15.82
N SER A 34 -1.54 11.18 -15.27
CA SER A 34 -1.78 9.95 -16.04
C SER A 34 -3.26 9.68 -16.33
N ILE A 35 -4.16 10.47 -15.74
CA ILE A 35 -5.60 10.29 -15.83
C ILE A 35 -6.13 10.92 -17.13
N THR A 36 -6.83 10.10 -17.91
CA THR A 36 -7.64 10.51 -19.07
C THR A 36 -9.00 9.85 -19.01
N ASP A 37 -10.01 10.47 -19.65
CA ASP A 37 -11.38 9.96 -19.65
C ASP A 37 -11.46 8.56 -20.28
N ASP A 38 -10.76 8.36 -21.40
CA ASP A 38 -10.70 7.07 -22.10
C ASP A 38 -10.05 5.95 -21.26
N LYS A 39 -8.98 6.28 -20.51
CA LYS A 39 -8.33 5.32 -19.60
C LYS A 39 -9.25 4.94 -18.45
N MET A 40 -9.87 5.91 -17.77
CA MET A 40 -10.79 5.63 -16.65
C MET A 40 -11.98 4.78 -17.09
N LYS A 41 -12.57 5.10 -18.24
CA LYS A 41 -13.64 4.29 -18.86
C LYS A 41 -13.19 2.86 -19.14
N GLY A 42 -11.99 2.70 -19.70
CA GLY A 42 -11.39 1.40 -20.02
C GLY A 42 -11.09 0.54 -18.79
N TYR A 43 -10.54 1.13 -17.73
CA TYR A 43 -10.27 0.42 -16.48
C TYR A 43 -11.55 -0.02 -15.77
N SER A 44 -12.54 0.87 -15.67
CA SER A 44 -13.85 0.53 -15.09
C SER A 44 -14.50 -0.64 -15.84
N LYS A 45 -14.51 -0.60 -17.18
CA LYS A 45 -14.98 -1.71 -18.03
C LYS A 45 -14.19 -3.01 -17.89
N SER A 46 -12.93 -2.93 -17.48
CA SER A 46 -12.09 -4.11 -17.28
C SER A 46 -12.31 -4.78 -15.92
N GLY A 47 -13.11 -4.18 -15.04
CA GLY A 47 -13.43 -4.70 -13.71
C GLY A 47 -12.66 -4.05 -12.56
N ILE A 48 -11.86 -3.00 -12.81
CA ILE A 48 -11.34 -2.17 -11.72
C ILE A 48 -12.53 -1.54 -11.00
N ASN A 49 -12.59 -1.66 -9.67
CA ASN A 49 -13.69 -1.14 -8.87
C ASN A 49 -13.25 -0.15 -7.78
N ARG A 50 -11.93 0.10 -7.64
CA ARG A 50 -11.35 1.13 -6.79
C ARG A 50 -10.17 1.82 -7.46
N ILE A 51 -10.05 3.14 -7.31
CA ILE A 51 -8.91 3.93 -7.80
C ILE A 51 -8.25 4.67 -6.63
N SER A 52 -6.92 4.60 -6.52
CA SER A 52 -6.16 5.47 -5.60
C SER A 52 -5.37 6.51 -6.38
N ILE A 53 -5.54 7.77 -6.02
CA ILE A 53 -4.92 8.92 -6.70
C ILE A 53 -3.83 9.51 -5.79
N GLY A 54 -2.60 9.52 -6.29
CA GLY A 54 -1.45 10.08 -5.57
C GLY A 54 -1.40 11.61 -5.58
N VAL A 55 -2.24 12.27 -4.78
CA VAL A 55 -2.33 13.75 -4.71
C VAL A 55 -1.14 14.39 -3.99
N GLN A 56 -0.77 13.81 -2.84
CA GLN A 56 0.30 14.20 -1.92
C GLN A 56 0.06 15.53 -1.19
N SER A 57 -0.18 16.60 -1.95
CA SER A 57 -0.41 17.96 -1.45
C SER A 57 -1.30 18.72 -2.45
N LEU A 58 -1.97 19.76 -1.97
CA LEU A 58 -2.65 20.79 -2.78
C LEU A 58 -1.89 22.12 -2.75
N ASP A 59 -0.71 22.17 -2.12
CA ASP A 59 0.19 23.31 -2.19
C ASP A 59 1.17 23.15 -3.37
N ASN A 60 1.06 24.06 -4.35
CA ASN A 60 1.80 23.98 -5.61
C ASN A 60 3.32 24.16 -5.43
N GLU A 61 3.78 24.88 -4.41
CA GLU A 61 5.22 25.02 -4.15
C GLU A 61 5.78 23.77 -3.50
N ILE A 62 5.05 23.17 -2.55
CA ILE A 62 5.40 21.87 -1.98
C ILE A 62 5.44 20.79 -3.07
N LEU A 63 4.43 20.72 -3.94
CA LEU A 63 4.37 19.77 -5.05
C LEU A 63 5.61 19.86 -5.95
N LYS A 64 6.05 21.07 -6.30
CA LYS A 64 7.30 21.29 -7.06
C LYS A 64 8.53 20.79 -6.31
N ILE A 65 8.65 21.06 -5.00
CA ILE A 65 9.79 20.63 -4.19
C ILE A 65 9.89 19.09 -4.16
N ILE A 66 8.76 18.40 -4.04
CA ILE A 66 8.71 16.92 -4.03
C ILE A 66 8.74 16.30 -5.43
N GLY A 67 8.91 17.13 -6.47
CA GLY A 67 9.08 16.68 -7.85
C GLY A 67 7.80 16.19 -8.53
N ARG A 68 6.62 16.59 -8.03
CA ARG A 68 5.35 16.38 -8.73
C ARG A 68 5.22 17.40 -9.86
N ILE A 69 4.65 16.95 -10.97
CA ILE A 69 4.46 17.75 -12.18
C ILE A 69 3.01 18.22 -12.36
N HIS A 70 2.09 17.65 -11.58
CA HIS A 70 0.71 18.13 -11.46
C HIS A 70 0.62 19.29 -10.45
N ASP A 71 -0.44 20.08 -10.58
CA ASP A 71 -0.82 21.12 -9.62
C ASP A 71 -2.19 20.85 -8.99
N ARG A 72 -2.60 21.72 -8.07
CA ARG A 72 -3.88 21.65 -7.36
C ARG A 72 -5.07 21.67 -8.31
N GLU A 73 -5.05 22.54 -9.32
CA GLU A 73 -6.12 22.69 -10.29
C GLU A 73 -6.28 21.40 -11.11
N GLU A 74 -5.17 20.82 -11.58
CA GLU A 74 -5.18 19.54 -12.29
C GLU A 74 -5.76 18.42 -11.42
N VAL A 75 -5.42 18.33 -10.13
CA VAL A 75 -6.01 17.32 -9.22
C VAL A 75 -7.54 17.38 -9.24
N PHE A 76 -8.13 18.58 -9.14
CA PHE A 76 -9.58 18.74 -9.16
C PHE A 76 -10.20 18.41 -10.52
N GLU A 77 -9.55 18.81 -11.61
CA GLU A 77 -10.01 18.47 -12.96
C GLU A 77 -9.97 16.96 -13.22
N LYS A 78 -8.88 16.29 -12.84
CA LYS A 78 -8.73 14.85 -13.01
C LYS A 78 -9.66 14.06 -12.11
N PHE A 79 -9.92 14.53 -10.89
CA PHE A 79 -10.91 13.89 -10.01
C PHE A 79 -12.31 13.86 -10.64
N LYS A 80 -12.74 14.96 -11.30
CA LYS A 80 -14.01 15.01 -12.04
C LYS A 80 -14.09 13.98 -13.17
N ILE A 81 -12.96 13.55 -13.71
CA ILE A 81 -12.93 12.46 -14.71
C ILE A 81 -13.11 11.12 -14.02
N VAL A 82 -12.37 10.85 -12.95
CA VAL A 82 -12.43 9.58 -12.20
C VAL A 82 -13.83 9.34 -11.64
N GLU A 83 -14.48 10.37 -11.09
CA GLU A 83 -15.78 10.25 -10.44
C GLU A 83 -16.93 9.88 -11.41
N LYS A 84 -16.74 10.02 -12.72
CA LYS A 84 -17.71 9.53 -13.72
C LYS A 84 -17.78 8.00 -13.78
N TYR A 85 -16.71 7.32 -13.39
CA TYR A 85 -16.50 5.89 -13.66
C TYR A 85 -16.31 5.04 -12.39
N PHE A 86 -16.03 5.66 -11.25
CA PHE A 86 -15.77 4.98 -9.98
C PHE A 86 -16.54 5.61 -8.82
N ASP A 87 -17.06 4.76 -7.93
CA ASP A 87 -17.76 5.17 -6.70
C ASP A 87 -16.92 4.93 -5.43
N ASN A 88 -15.82 4.20 -5.55
CA ASN A 88 -14.83 3.95 -4.51
C ASN A 88 -13.48 4.56 -4.91
N ILE A 89 -13.29 5.82 -4.56
CA ILE A 89 -12.07 6.58 -4.86
C ILE A 89 -11.28 6.79 -3.57
N SER A 90 -9.97 6.63 -3.67
CA SER A 90 -8.98 6.95 -2.66
C SER A 90 -8.10 8.11 -3.13
N VAL A 91 -7.67 8.95 -2.20
CA VAL A 91 -6.59 9.91 -2.44
C VAL A 91 -5.50 9.72 -1.40
N ASP A 92 -4.26 9.78 -1.85
CA ASP A 92 -3.09 9.67 -1.00
C ASP A 92 -2.55 11.08 -0.73
N MET A 93 -2.53 11.47 0.54
CA MET A 93 -2.03 12.75 1.05
C MET A 93 -0.82 12.49 1.93
N MET A 94 0.08 13.47 1.99
CA MET A 94 1.28 13.38 2.83
C MET A 94 1.36 14.54 3.80
N PHE A 95 1.87 14.25 5.00
CA PHE A 95 2.37 15.25 5.94
C PHE A 95 3.88 15.10 6.14
N GLY A 96 4.52 16.01 6.88
CA GLY A 96 5.97 15.99 7.04
C GLY A 96 6.74 16.42 5.79
N LEU A 97 6.08 17.09 4.84
CA LEU A 97 6.72 17.53 3.59
C LEU A 97 7.60 18.77 3.81
N PRO A 98 8.61 19.02 2.95
CA PRO A 98 9.44 20.22 3.03
C PRO A 98 8.62 21.51 3.00
N ASN A 99 8.88 22.41 3.95
CA ASN A 99 8.19 23.68 4.20
C ASN A 99 6.69 23.56 4.52
N GLN A 100 6.18 22.35 4.76
CA GLN A 100 4.79 22.17 5.12
C GLN A 100 4.57 22.61 6.56
N THR A 101 3.56 23.45 6.78
CA THR A 101 3.10 23.83 8.12
C THR A 101 1.84 23.08 8.48
N VAL A 102 1.52 23.02 9.79
CA VAL A 102 0.25 22.44 10.26
C VAL A 102 -0.95 23.07 9.56
N GLU A 103 -0.91 24.38 9.32
CA GLU A 103 -2.01 25.11 8.68
C GLU A 103 -2.13 24.77 7.19
N ILE A 104 -1.02 24.57 6.48
CA ILE A 104 -1.06 24.10 5.08
C ILE A 104 -1.74 22.72 5.02
N LEU A 105 -1.34 21.76 5.88
CA LEU A 105 -1.96 20.44 5.89
C LEU A 105 -3.47 20.52 6.20
N LYS A 106 -3.87 21.31 7.21
CA LYS A 106 -5.28 21.50 7.56
C LYS A 106 -6.08 22.01 6.37
N ASN A 107 -5.62 23.09 5.73
CA ASN A 107 -6.26 23.64 4.55
C ASN A 107 -6.35 22.61 3.42
N ASN A 108 -5.27 21.87 3.16
CA ASN A 108 -5.25 20.80 2.14
C ASN A 108 -6.33 19.73 2.40
N LEU A 109 -6.41 19.21 3.62
CA LEU A 109 -7.38 18.17 3.97
C LEU A 109 -8.83 18.68 3.95
N GLU A 110 -9.07 19.89 4.46
CA GLU A 110 -10.39 20.53 4.39
C GLU A 110 -10.84 20.73 2.93
N GLU A 111 -9.92 21.14 2.06
CA GLU A 111 -10.19 21.27 0.64
C GLU A 111 -10.43 19.94 -0.07
N VAL A 112 -9.65 18.90 0.23
CA VAL A 112 -9.88 17.54 -0.30
C VAL A 112 -11.27 17.07 0.07
N VAL A 113 -11.63 17.11 1.35
CA VAL A 113 -12.94 16.65 1.81
C VAL A 113 -14.06 17.47 1.18
N ARG A 114 -13.95 18.81 1.20
CA ARG A 114 -15.00 19.71 0.70
C ARG A 114 -15.23 19.58 -0.80
N ASN A 115 -14.15 19.51 -1.59
CA ASN A 115 -14.24 19.54 -3.04
C ASN A 115 -14.36 18.15 -3.66
N LEU A 116 -13.57 17.18 -3.19
CA LEU A 116 -13.54 15.82 -3.73
C LEU A 116 -14.56 14.89 -3.05
N GLY A 117 -14.89 15.17 -1.79
CA GLY A 117 -15.89 14.42 -1.03
C GLY A 117 -17.35 14.80 -1.33
N LYS A 118 -17.60 15.90 -2.05
CA LYS A 118 -18.94 16.47 -2.27
C LYS A 118 -19.97 15.48 -2.80
N ASN A 119 -19.56 14.61 -3.72
CA ASN A 119 -20.43 13.62 -4.37
C ASN A 119 -20.44 12.26 -3.65
N GLY A 120 -19.77 12.17 -2.49
CA GLY A 120 -19.71 10.95 -1.69
C GLY A 120 -18.88 9.81 -2.29
N LYS A 121 -18.21 10.02 -3.42
CA LYS A 121 -17.38 9.01 -4.14
C LYS A 121 -15.94 8.91 -3.61
N LEU A 122 -15.46 9.95 -2.92
CA LEU A 122 -14.21 9.85 -2.15
C LEU A 122 -14.48 9.03 -0.89
N LYS A 123 -14.17 7.73 -0.93
CA LYS A 123 -14.45 6.78 0.15
C LYS A 123 -13.26 6.60 1.09
N HIS A 124 -12.05 6.91 0.63
CA HIS A 124 -10.84 6.61 1.35
C HIS A 124 -9.83 7.75 1.22
N ILE A 125 -9.08 8.03 2.29
CA ILE A 125 -8.00 9.02 2.31
C ILE A 125 -6.84 8.41 3.09
N SER A 126 -5.71 8.23 2.40
CA SER A 126 -4.45 7.88 3.04
C SER A 126 -3.75 9.19 3.46
N VAL A 127 -3.28 9.28 4.69
CA VAL A 127 -2.50 10.41 5.22
C VAL A 127 -1.29 9.87 5.99
N TYR A 128 -0.10 9.95 5.39
CA TYR A 128 1.13 9.40 5.95
C TYR A 128 2.29 10.40 5.96
N SER A 129 3.25 10.22 6.87
CA SER A 129 4.43 11.08 6.94
C SER A 129 5.40 10.76 5.80
N LEU A 130 6.16 11.77 5.38
CA LEU A 130 7.33 11.58 4.54
C LEU A 130 8.38 10.73 5.26
N ILE A 131 8.78 9.63 4.62
CA ILE A 131 9.90 8.81 5.08
C ILE A 131 11.08 9.05 4.13
N LEU A 132 12.23 9.45 4.69
CA LEU A 132 13.47 9.59 3.93
C LEU A 132 14.09 8.21 3.69
N GLU A 133 13.92 7.67 2.48
CA GLU A 133 14.47 6.36 2.13
C GLU A 133 15.82 6.44 1.43
N LYS A 134 16.74 5.53 1.79
CA LYS A 134 18.06 5.40 1.16
C LYS A 134 17.97 5.21 -0.34
N GLY A 135 18.70 6.04 -1.09
CA GLY A 135 18.73 6.00 -2.55
C GLY A 135 17.67 6.86 -3.24
N THR A 136 16.82 7.55 -2.48
CA THR A 136 15.92 8.58 -3.03
C THR A 136 16.63 9.93 -3.17
N LYS A 137 16.05 10.86 -3.92
CA LYS A 137 16.59 12.23 -4.12
C LYS A 137 16.70 13.02 -2.81
N PHE A 138 15.92 12.66 -1.80
CA PHE A 138 15.86 13.36 -0.51
C PHE A 138 16.83 12.76 0.53
N TRP A 139 17.31 11.54 0.31
CA TRP A 139 18.27 10.90 1.19
C TRP A 139 19.58 11.69 1.28
N ASN A 140 20.05 11.98 2.50
CA ASN A 140 21.27 12.76 2.78
C ASN A 140 21.29 14.13 2.07
N ASN A 141 20.13 14.79 1.94
CA ASN A 141 20.02 16.10 1.34
C ASN A 141 19.81 17.17 2.42
N SER A 142 20.92 17.80 2.85
CA SER A 142 20.91 18.78 3.93
C SER A 142 20.04 20.02 3.68
N LYS A 143 19.72 20.34 2.42
CA LYS A 143 18.77 21.42 2.11
C LYS A 143 17.34 20.98 2.40
N ILE A 144 16.99 19.75 2.03
CA ILE A 144 15.66 19.18 2.30
C ILE A 144 15.48 18.97 3.80
N GLU A 145 16.47 18.41 4.49
CA GLU A 145 16.43 18.18 5.94
C GLU A 145 16.12 19.46 6.74
N LYS A 146 16.68 20.61 6.33
CA LYS A 146 16.41 21.92 6.95
C LYS A 146 15.01 22.46 6.68
N MET A 147 14.33 21.97 5.67
CA MET A 147 12.97 22.35 5.30
C MET A 147 11.93 21.43 5.97
N LEU A 148 12.33 20.31 6.53
CA LEU A 148 11.39 19.39 7.17
C LEU A 148 10.84 20.02 8.46
N PRO A 149 9.55 19.79 8.75
CA PRO A 149 8.98 20.19 10.02
C PRO A 149 9.66 19.46 11.18
N SER A 150 9.58 20.04 12.37
CA SER A 150 10.01 19.37 13.59
C SER A 150 9.09 18.19 13.94
N GLU A 151 9.56 17.23 14.74
CA GLU A 151 8.73 16.13 15.24
C GLU A 151 7.46 16.62 15.97
N GLU A 152 7.54 17.75 16.68
CA GLU A 152 6.38 18.33 17.37
C GLU A 152 5.34 18.84 16.36
N GLU A 153 5.79 19.44 15.26
CA GLU A 153 4.92 19.88 14.17
C GLU A 153 4.30 18.69 13.43
N GLU A 154 5.06 17.62 13.16
CA GLU A 154 4.51 16.39 12.58
C GLU A 154 3.44 15.75 13.47
N ARG A 155 3.63 15.73 14.80
CA ARG A 155 2.61 15.25 15.75
C ARG A 155 1.34 16.11 15.69
N LYS A 156 1.49 17.45 15.62
CA LYS A 156 0.36 18.38 15.46
C LYS A 156 -0.36 18.17 14.13
N MET A 157 0.39 17.94 13.05
CA MET A 157 -0.14 17.60 11.73
C MET A 157 -0.96 16.32 11.76
N TYR A 158 -0.41 15.24 12.32
CA TYR A 158 -1.09 13.96 12.43
C TYR A 158 -2.40 14.07 13.21
N LYS A 159 -2.36 14.72 14.38
CA LYS A 159 -3.57 14.98 15.20
C LYS A 159 -4.62 15.80 14.45
N ALA A 160 -4.19 16.85 13.74
CA ALA A 160 -5.09 17.66 12.93
C ALA A 160 -5.76 16.84 11.81
N ALA A 161 -5.02 15.94 11.16
CA ALA A 161 -5.56 15.04 10.16
C ALA A 161 -6.63 14.11 10.75
N GLN A 162 -6.37 13.49 11.91
CA GLN A 162 -7.33 12.65 12.61
C GLN A 162 -8.62 13.41 12.95
N GLU A 163 -8.50 14.62 13.51
CA GLU A 163 -9.64 15.45 13.90
C GLU A 163 -10.50 15.89 12.70
N ILE A 164 -9.86 16.38 11.63
CA ILE A 164 -10.55 16.83 10.42
C ILE A 164 -11.26 15.67 9.73
N LEU A 165 -10.58 14.55 9.54
CA LEU A 165 -11.13 13.40 8.82
C LEU A 165 -12.26 12.74 9.60
N LYS A 166 -12.10 12.58 10.93
CA LYS A 166 -13.16 12.08 11.81
C LYS A 166 -14.40 12.97 11.81
N LYS A 167 -14.23 14.30 11.91
CA LYS A 167 -15.33 15.27 11.84
C LYS A 167 -16.12 15.16 10.53
N ASN A 168 -15.44 14.78 9.46
CA ASN A 168 -16.05 14.59 8.14
C ASN A 168 -16.45 13.13 7.86
N GLY A 169 -16.50 12.29 8.89
CA GLY A 169 -17.03 10.92 8.83
C GLY A 169 -16.11 9.92 8.15
N TYR A 170 -14.80 10.16 8.12
CA TYR A 170 -13.81 9.14 7.77
C TYR A 170 -13.23 8.56 9.06
N VAL A 171 -13.37 7.26 9.23
CA VAL A 171 -12.89 6.52 10.41
C VAL A 171 -11.47 6.05 10.13
N GLN A 172 -10.58 6.32 11.08
CA GLN A 172 -9.24 5.74 11.05
C GLN A 172 -9.33 4.25 11.37
N TYR A 173 -8.82 3.40 10.47
CA TYR A 173 -8.85 1.95 10.67
C TYR A 173 -7.44 1.36 10.89
N GLU A 174 -6.40 2.07 10.46
CA GLU A 174 -5.00 1.83 10.82
C GLU A 174 -4.19 3.15 10.81
N ILE A 175 -2.89 3.07 11.03
CA ILE A 175 -2.03 4.23 11.33
C ILE A 175 -2.06 5.36 10.29
N SER A 176 -2.25 5.06 9.00
CA SER A 176 -2.08 5.99 7.88
C SER A 176 -3.33 6.19 7.03
N ASN A 177 -4.47 5.57 7.33
CA ASN A 177 -5.58 5.43 6.41
C ASN A 177 -6.92 5.59 7.12
N PHE A 178 -7.78 6.32 6.42
CA PHE A 178 -9.10 6.74 6.88
C PHE A 178 -10.11 6.39 5.80
N ALA A 179 -11.23 5.79 6.19
CA ALA A 179 -12.25 5.35 5.25
C ALA A 179 -13.64 5.70 5.73
N LYS A 180 -14.58 5.84 4.78
CA LYS A 180 -15.99 5.66 5.08
C LYS A 180 -16.21 4.22 5.54
N GLU A 181 -17.19 4.01 6.41
CA GLU A 181 -17.53 2.70 6.93
C GLU A 181 -17.76 1.69 5.79
N GLY A 182 -17.12 0.51 5.90
CA GLY A 182 -17.18 -0.55 4.89
C GLY A 182 -16.36 -0.29 3.62
N CYS A 183 -15.59 0.80 3.56
CA CYS A 183 -14.73 1.16 2.43
C CYS A 183 -13.24 1.13 2.79
N GLU A 184 -12.87 0.43 3.86
CA GLU A 184 -11.48 0.17 4.23
C GLU A 184 -10.77 -0.57 3.08
N SER A 185 -9.53 -0.19 2.76
CA SER A 185 -8.74 -0.89 1.74
C SER A 185 -8.48 -2.33 2.17
N ARG A 186 -9.04 -3.30 1.45
CA ARG A 186 -8.84 -4.73 1.74
C ARG A 186 -7.35 -5.09 1.61
N HIS A 187 -6.64 -4.46 0.68
CA HIS A 187 -5.19 -4.61 0.54
C HIS A 187 -4.44 -4.17 1.81
N ASN A 188 -4.70 -2.94 2.28
CA ASN A 188 -4.00 -2.40 3.46
C ASN A 188 -4.30 -3.24 4.70
N VAL A 189 -5.58 -3.60 4.91
CA VAL A 189 -5.98 -4.47 6.04
C VAL A 189 -5.28 -5.82 5.96
N ASN A 190 -5.16 -6.43 4.77
CA ASN A 190 -4.46 -7.70 4.61
C ASN A 190 -2.97 -7.59 4.95
N CYS A 191 -2.30 -6.49 4.59
CA CYS A 191 -0.93 -6.23 5.01
C CYS A 191 -0.82 -6.15 6.54
N TRP A 192 -1.72 -5.44 7.21
CA TRP A 192 -1.72 -5.32 8.67
C TRP A 192 -2.20 -6.58 9.42
N LYS A 193 -2.89 -7.50 8.73
CA LYS A 193 -3.27 -8.80 9.30
C LYS A 193 -2.29 -9.92 8.95
N GLN A 194 -1.20 -9.59 8.25
CA GLN A 194 -0.20 -10.55 7.79
C GLN A 194 -0.84 -11.70 7.01
N HIS A 195 -1.88 -11.41 6.23
CA HIS A 195 -2.49 -12.38 5.34
C HIS A 195 -1.51 -12.73 4.22
N GLU A 196 -1.59 -13.96 3.71
CA GLU A 196 -0.77 -14.38 2.59
C GLU A 196 -1.16 -13.64 1.31
N TYR A 197 -0.16 -13.37 0.47
CA TYR A 197 -0.35 -12.71 -0.81
C TYR A 197 0.72 -13.11 -1.82
N TYR A 198 0.34 -13.05 -3.10
CA TYR A 198 1.23 -13.27 -4.22
C TYR A 198 1.52 -11.94 -4.92
N GLY A 199 2.79 -11.58 -4.98
CA GLY A 199 3.26 -10.44 -5.76
C GLY A 199 3.81 -10.88 -7.10
N PHE A 200 3.41 -10.19 -8.16
CA PHE A 200 3.88 -10.42 -9.52
C PHE A 200 4.56 -9.18 -10.08
N GLY A 201 5.52 -9.38 -10.99
CA GLY A 201 6.28 -8.28 -11.59
C GLY A 201 7.64 -8.03 -10.95
N ILE A 202 8.38 -7.11 -11.56
CA ILE A 202 9.70 -6.68 -11.11
C ILE A 202 9.64 -6.14 -9.68
N GLY A 203 10.54 -6.61 -8.81
CA GLY A 203 10.65 -6.14 -7.42
C GLY A 203 9.45 -6.45 -6.51
N SER A 204 8.43 -7.16 -7.00
CA SER A 204 7.28 -7.54 -6.20
C SER A 204 7.68 -8.47 -5.05
N SER A 205 6.98 -8.34 -3.92
CA SER A 205 7.14 -9.23 -2.76
C SER A 205 5.94 -10.16 -2.66
N SER A 206 6.15 -11.36 -2.12
CA SER A 206 5.07 -12.30 -1.78
C SER A 206 5.27 -12.78 -0.35
N TYR A 207 4.17 -13.11 0.34
CA TYR A 207 4.21 -13.77 1.64
C TYR A 207 3.32 -14.99 1.57
N TYR A 208 3.90 -16.18 1.73
CA TYR A 208 3.18 -17.44 1.59
C TYR A 208 3.88 -18.55 2.36
N ASN A 209 3.12 -19.38 3.07
CA ASN A 209 3.61 -20.45 3.95
C ASN A 209 4.70 -19.96 4.93
N ASN A 210 4.49 -18.77 5.52
CA ASN A 210 5.43 -18.12 6.44
C ASN A 210 6.80 -17.76 5.83
N VAL A 211 6.91 -17.73 4.50
CA VAL A 211 8.13 -17.34 3.79
C VAL A 211 7.88 -16.05 3.01
N ARG A 212 8.81 -15.11 3.11
CA ARG A 212 8.83 -13.88 2.32
C ARG A 212 9.71 -14.07 1.11
N TYR A 213 9.10 -13.84 -0.05
CA TYR A 213 9.75 -13.90 -1.35
C TYR A 213 9.86 -12.51 -1.94
N MET A 214 10.91 -12.28 -2.71
CA MET A 214 11.01 -11.09 -3.55
C MET A 214 11.51 -11.42 -4.93
N ASN A 215 10.84 -10.81 -5.90
CA ASN A 215 11.23 -10.89 -7.28
C ASN A 215 12.46 -10.01 -7.54
N ILE A 216 13.11 -10.27 -8.67
CA ILE A 216 14.24 -9.50 -9.14
C ILE A 216 13.86 -8.02 -9.24
N ARG A 217 14.55 -7.17 -8.47
CA ARG A 217 14.38 -5.69 -8.51
C ARG A 217 15.05 -5.04 -9.72
N VAL A 218 15.99 -5.74 -10.35
CA VAL A 218 16.83 -5.24 -11.41
C VAL A 218 16.23 -5.56 -12.78
N ILE A 219 15.79 -4.53 -13.51
CA ILE A 219 14.94 -4.70 -14.69
C ILE A 219 15.56 -5.57 -15.79
N TYR A 220 16.85 -5.42 -16.10
CA TYR A 220 17.49 -6.22 -17.13
C TYR A 220 17.55 -7.70 -16.74
N ARG A 221 17.81 -8.00 -15.47
CA ARG A 221 17.79 -9.37 -14.93
C ARG A 221 16.38 -9.95 -14.92
N TYR A 222 15.38 -9.13 -14.60
CA TYR A 222 13.97 -9.54 -14.62
C TYR A 222 13.53 -9.90 -16.04
N ILE A 223 13.78 -9.01 -17.01
CA ILE A 223 13.48 -9.23 -18.43
C ILE A 223 14.24 -10.47 -18.94
N GLU A 224 15.52 -10.61 -18.60
CA GLU A 224 16.31 -11.78 -18.97
C GLU A 224 15.72 -13.08 -18.43
N LYS A 225 15.40 -13.14 -17.14
CA LYS A 225 14.86 -14.35 -16.52
C LYS A 225 13.49 -14.74 -17.09
N TYR A 226 12.59 -13.78 -17.24
CA TYR A 226 11.18 -14.09 -17.51
C TYR A 226 10.76 -13.90 -18.97
N LEU A 227 11.43 -13.02 -19.72
CA LEU A 227 11.06 -12.70 -21.11
C LEU A 227 11.98 -13.36 -22.13
N LYS A 228 13.27 -13.58 -21.83
CA LYS A 228 14.17 -14.29 -22.77
C LYS A 228 13.94 -15.80 -22.85
N GLY A 229 13.18 -16.40 -21.92
CA GLY A 229 12.74 -17.80 -22.00
C GLY A 229 11.57 -18.07 -22.98
N LYS A 230 10.97 -17.02 -23.58
CA LYS A 230 9.81 -17.13 -24.49
C LYS A 230 10.06 -16.42 -25.84
N ASN A 231 11.16 -16.69 -26.56
CA ASN A 231 11.37 -16.35 -27.99
C ASN A 231 10.68 -15.04 -28.49
N LYS A 232 10.75 -13.94 -27.73
CA LYS A 232 10.22 -12.64 -28.14
C LYS A 232 11.33 -11.63 -27.96
N LYS A 233 11.83 -11.11 -29.08
CA LYS A 233 12.74 -9.96 -29.12
C LYS A 233 11.98 -8.76 -28.55
N PHE A 234 12.44 -8.22 -27.43
CA PHE A 234 12.00 -6.91 -26.93
C PHE A 234 13.07 -5.89 -27.33
N VAL A 235 12.67 -4.91 -28.14
CA VAL A 235 13.47 -3.72 -28.42
C VAL A 235 13.16 -2.72 -27.30
N ILE A 236 14.12 -2.49 -26.40
CA ILE A 236 14.06 -1.34 -25.50
C ILE A 236 14.38 -0.13 -26.37
N LYS A 237 13.37 0.64 -26.78
CA LYS A 237 13.59 1.96 -27.39
C LYS A 237 14.13 2.90 -26.30
N ARG A 238 15.46 2.95 -26.19
CA ARG A 238 16.17 4.18 -25.84
C ARG A 238 16.60 4.80 -27.16
N GLU A 239 16.53 6.13 -27.25
CA GLU A 239 17.14 6.86 -28.36
C GLU A 239 18.62 6.43 -28.48
N GLY A 240 18.93 5.63 -29.50
CA GLY A 240 20.30 5.23 -29.84
C GLY A 240 20.63 3.73 -29.71
N LYS A 241 20.69 3.10 -30.89
CA LYS A 241 21.43 1.88 -31.30
C LYS A 241 20.94 0.50 -30.84
N GLU A 242 20.50 -0.28 -31.84
CA GLU A 242 20.16 -1.70 -31.79
C GLU A 242 21.40 -2.61 -31.92
N SER A 243 21.39 -3.76 -31.24
CA SER A 243 22.25 -4.89 -31.58
C SER A 243 21.49 -6.22 -31.41
N GLU A 244 21.60 -7.09 -32.40
CA GLU A 244 20.88 -8.36 -32.52
C GLU A 244 21.78 -9.58 -32.23
N LEU A 245 21.23 -10.62 -31.58
CA LEU A 245 21.82 -11.97 -31.62
C LEU A 245 20.72 -13.06 -31.52
N ASN A 246 20.87 -14.13 -32.30
CA ASN A 246 19.92 -15.25 -32.51
C ASN A 246 20.37 -16.55 -31.82
N ARG A 247 19.42 -17.38 -31.34
CA ARG A 247 19.18 -18.80 -31.75
C ARG A 247 18.15 -19.53 -30.85
N GLU A 248 17.71 -20.70 -31.31
CA GLU A 248 16.36 -21.29 -31.27
C GLU A 248 16.02 -22.35 -30.19
N LYS A 249 14.68 -22.47 -29.94
CA LYS A 249 13.77 -23.64 -29.66
C LYS A 249 14.04 -24.56 -28.45
N ILE A 250 13.02 -24.97 -27.64
CA ILE A 250 12.13 -26.16 -27.82
C ILE A 250 10.91 -26.15 -26.84
N ASN A 251 9.93 -27.02 -27.14
CA ASN A 251 8.49 -27.13 -26.84
C ASN A 251 7.93 -27.54 -25.44
N LYS A 252 6.66 -27.11 -25.21
CA LYS A 252 5.38 -27.73 -24.70
C LYS A 252 5.42 -29.08 -23.95
N ASN A 253 4.51 -29.46 -23.03
CA ASN A 253 3.17 -29.06 -22.49
C ASN A 253 2.94 -29.97 -21.23
N ILE A 254 1.98 -29.71 -20.31
CA ILE A 254 1.14 -30.70 -19.56
C ILE A 254 -0.03 -29.96 -18.82
N ASN A 255 -1.03 -30.74 -18.38
CA ASN A 255 -2.46 -30.52 -18.06
C ASN A 255 -2.89 -29.37 -17.11
N LYS A 256 -4.13 -28.90 -17.27
CA LYS A 256 -4.47 -27.46 -17.11
C LYS A 256 -5.13 -26.95 -15.83
N GLU A 257 -5.60 -27.78 -14.88
CA GLU A 257 -6.41 -27.24 -13.76
C GLU A 257 -5.88 -27.54 -12.35
N LYS A 258 -5.57 -28.79 -11.99
CA LYS A 258 -4.93 -29.10 -10.68
C LYS A 258 -3.43 -28.84 -10.65
N GLU A 259 -2.76 -28.94 -11.79
CA GLU A 259 -1.38 -28.48 -11.93
C GLU A 259 -1.29 -26.96 -11.95
N LYS A 260 -2.32 -26.22 -12.38
CA LYS A 260 -2.22 -24.76 -12.54
C LYS A 260 -1.93 -24.06 -11.22
N LEU A 261 -2.68 -24.40 -10.17
CA LEU A 261 -2.46 -23.91 -8.80
C LEU A 261 -1.07 -24.30 -8.28
N LYS A 262 -0.67 -25.58 -8.42
CA LYS A 262 0.71 -26.03 -8.09
C LYS A 262 1.78 -25.37 -8.97
N SER A 263 1.47 -25.00 -10.21
CA SER A 263 2.41 -24.41 -11.17
C SER A 263 2.60 -22.91 -10.93
N ASN A 264 1.54 -22.22 -10.53
CA ASN A 264 1.62 -20.82 -10.10
C ASN A 264 2.46 -20.72 -8.83
N MET A 265 2.32 -21.69 -7.91
CA MET A 265 3.19 -21.81 -6.73
C MET A 265 4.63 -22.16 -7.10
N LYS A 266 4.83 -23.18 -7.96
CA LYS A 266 6.13 -23.57 -8.50
C LYS A 266 6.85 -22.38 -9.12
N TYR A 267 6.13 -21.50 -9.82
CA TYR A 267 6.69 -20.30 -10.40
C TYR A 267 7.32 -19.37 -9.35
N ILE A 268 6.68 -19.13 -8.21
CA ILE A 268 7.27 -18.29 -7.14
C ILE A 268 8.48 -19.00 -6.54
N TYR A 269 8.35 -20.27 -6.15
CA TYR A 269 9.45 -21.06 -5.57
C TYR A 269 10.69 -21.13 -6.46
N GLU A 270 10.51 -21.31 -7.77
CA GLU A 270 11.62 -21.44 -8.71
C GLU A 270 12.22 -20.09 -9.13
N ASN A 271 11.43 -19.02 -9.06
CA ASN A 271 11.82 -17.77 -9.69
C ASN A 271 12.08 -16.59 -8.74
N TYR A 272 11.64 -16.66 -7.49
CA TYR A 272 11.83 -15.60 -6.51
C TYR A 272 12.97 -15.94 -5.56
N ASN A 273 13.59 -14.92 -5.01
CA ASN A 273 14.55 -15.11 -3.94
C ASN A 273 13.79 -15.18 -2.61
N ILE A 274 14.13 -16.16 -1.78
CA ILE A 274 13.73 -16.17 -0.37
C ILE A 274 14.50 -15.03 0.31
N ILE A 275 13.77 -14.15 0.99
CA ILE A 275 14.37 -13.06 1.78
C ILE A 275 14.41 -13.47 3.26
N GLU A 276 13.38 -14.18 3.71
CA GLU A 276 13.17 -14.48 5.12
C GLU A 276 12.26 -15.71 5.23
N GLU A 277 12.65 -16.65 6.09
CA GLU A 277 11.79 -17.73 6.57
C GLU A 277 11.48 -17.43 8.03
N GLN A 278 10.21 -17.22 8.37
CA GLN A 278 9.83 -16.84 9.72
C GLN A 278 9.57 -18.07 10.57
N SER A 279 10.22 -18.14 11.73
CA SER A 279 9.81 -19.04 12.80
C SER A 279 8.41 -18.69 13.30
N PHE A 280 7.80 -19.62 14.03
CA PHE A 280 6.49 -19.40 14.64
C PHE A 280 6.50 -18.19 15.59
N GLU A 281 7.56 -18.04 16.39
CA GLU A 281 7.73 -16.93 17.33
C GLU A 281 7.88 -15.58 16.63
N GLU A 282 8.71 -15.50 15.58
CA GLU A 282 8.90 -14.28 14.79
C GLU A 282 7.61 -13.83 14.12
N LYS A 283 6.86 -14.78 13.53
CA LYS A 283 5.55 -14.51 12.94
C LYS A 283 4.60 -13.93 13.98
N LEU A 284 4.54 -14.53 15.16
CA LEU A 284 3.62 -14.10 16.19
C LEU A 284 3.98 -12.72 16.75
N ARG A 285 5.28 -12.47 16.94
CA ARG A 285 5.81 -11.16 17.34
C ARG A 285 5.46 -10.09 16.32
N GLU A 286 5.67 -10.35 15.04
CA GLU A 286 5.31 -9.43 13.96
C GLU A 286 3.79 -9.19 13.94
N LYS A 287 2.98 -10.24 14.03
CA LYS A 287 1.52 -10.15 14.06
C LYS A 287 1.03 -9.22 15.16
N ILE A 288 1.63 -9.28 16.36
CA ILE A 288 1.33 -8.37 17.47
C ILE A 288 1.72 -6.93 17.15
N ILE A 289 2.97 -6.69 16.72
CA ILE A 289 3.47 -5.34 16.42
C ILE A 289 2.61 -4.66 15.35
N ILE A 290 2.27 -5.42 14.31
CA ILE A 290 1.47 -4.95 13.18
C ILE A 290 0.00 -4.79 13.60
N GLY A 291 -0.57 -5.75 14.32
CA GLY A 291 -1.96 -5.69 14.78
C GLY A 291 -2.24 -4.53 15.75
N LEU A 292 -1.26 -4.14 16.56
CA LEU A 292 -1.37 -2.97 17.44
C LEU A 292 -1.37 -1.62 16.70
N ARG A 293 -1.04 -1.61 15.40
CA ARG A 293 -1.18 -0.42 14.53
C ARG A 293 -2.58 -0.30 13.93
N MET A 294 -3.45 -1.28 14.16
CA MET A 294 -4.87 -1.19 13.85
C MET A 294 -5.62 -0.47 14.97
N GLU A 295 -6.62 0.34 14.63
CA GLU A 295 -7.39 1.12 15.61
C GLU A 295 -8.14 0.22 16.62
N LYS A 296 -8.66 -0.92 16.14
CA LYS A 296 -9.34 -1.92 16.97
C LYS A 296 -8.37 -2.81 17.75
N GLY A 297 -7.07 -2.71 17.48
CA GLY A 297 -6.05 -3.60 18.01
C GLY A 297 -6.10 -5.01 17.41
N ILE A 298 -5.59 -5.97 18.16
CA ILE A 298 -5.44 -7.37 17.75
C ILE A 298 -6.27 -8.31 18.64
N VAL A 299 -6.85 -9.34 18.01
CA VAL A 299 -7.47 -10.47 18.72
C VAL A 299 -6.39 -11.32 19.36
N LEU A 300 -6.55 -11.65 20.64
CA LEU A 300 -5.74 -12.68 21.30
C LEU A 300 -6.23 -14.06 20.87
N GLU A 301 -5.51 -14.66 19.94
CA GLU A 301 -5.75 -16.05 19.53
C GLU A 301 -5.23 -17.01 20.61
N GLN A 302 -5.83 -18.21 20.68
CA GLN A 302 -5.51 -19.17 21.73
C GLN A 302 -4.02 -19.57 21.74
N GLU A 303 -3.42 -19.70 20.56
CA GLU A 303 -1.98 -19.94 20.39
C GLU A 303 -1.09 -18.83 20.97
N MET A 304 -1.57 -17.58 21.04
CA MET A 304 -0.87 -16.46 21.69
C MET A 304 -0.96 -16.51 23.21
N ILE A 305 -2.09 -17.01 23.73
CA ILE A 305 -2.37 -17.08 25.16
C ILE A 305 -1.62 -18.26 25.80
N GLU A 306 -1.56 -19.40 25.11
CA GLU A 306 -0.94 -20.62 25.60
C GLU A 306 0.60 -20.55 25.58
N ASN A 307 1.19 -19.64 24.81
CA ASN A 307 2.63 -19.44 24.76
C ASN A 307 3.05 -18.29 25.69
N THR A 308 3.38 -18.63 26.94
CA THR A 308 3.61 -17.71 28.06
C THR A 308 4.68 -16.65 27.82
N GLU A 309 5.71 -16.94 26.99
CA GLU A 309 6.74 -15.96 26.65
C GLU A 309 6.19 -14.81 25.79
N ILE A 310 5.16 -15.05 24.97
CA ILE A 310 4.56 -14.00 24.13
C ILE A 310 3.69 -13.05 24.94
N TYR A 311 2.90 -13.54 25.90
CA TYR A 311 2.16 -12.67 26.80
C TYR A 311 3.11 -11.80 27.63
N GLU A 312 4.21 -12.38 28.10
CA GLU A 312 5.28 -11.63 28.77
C GLU A 312 5.93 -10.60 27.85
N VAL A 313 6.17 -10.91 26.57
CA VAL A 313 6.67 -9.94 25.57
C VAL A 313 5.67 -8.79 25.36
N ILE A 314 4.37 -9.08 25.22
CA ILE A 314 3.31 -8.05 25.09
C ILE A 314 3.34 -7.10 26.30
N VAL A 315 3.42 -7.66 27.51
CA VAL A 315 3.40 -6.93 28.77
C VAL A 315 4.71 -6.17 29.02
N LYS A 316 5.86 -6.77 28.68
CA LYS A 316 7.21 -6.23 28.93
C LYS A 316 7.58 -5.10 27.97
N TYR A 317 7.24 -5.20 26.69
CA TYR A 317 7.71 -4.23 25.69
C TYR A 317 6.84 -3.00 25.56
N ILE A 318 5.55 -3.12 25.82
CA ILE A 318 4.63 -1.99 25.69
C ILE A 318 4.38 -1.37 27.07
N GLY A 319 4.62 -2.10 28.16
CA GLY A 319 4.25 -1.67 29.49
C GLY A 319 2.73 -1.65 29.67
N LEU A 320 2.26 -2.22 30.77
CA LEU A 320 0.82 -2.37 31.05
C LEU A 320 0.02 -1.06 30.95
N LYS A 321 0.65 0.10 31.13
CA LYS A 321 -0.02 1.40 31.03
C LYS A 321 -0.39 1.83 29.61
N PHE A 322 0.29 1.30 28.58
CA PHE A 322 0.05 1.69 27.19
C PHE A 322 -0.90 0.72 26.47
N LEU A 323 -1.27 -0.40 27.09
CA LEU A 323 -2.21 -1.38 26.57
C LEU A 323 -3.55 -1.35 27.29
N LYS A 324 -4.60 -1.68 26.55
CA LYS A 324 -5.93 -1.97 27.09
C LYS A 324 -6.40 -3.33 26.59
N GLU A 325 -6.73 -4.22 27.51
CA GLU A 325 -7.45 -5.46 27.22
C GLU A 325 -8.96 -5.21 27.32
N TYR A 326 -9.74 -5.76 26.39
CA TYR A 326 -11.19 -5.73 26.45
C TYR A 326 -11.80 -6.95 25.75
N ILE A 327 -13.08 -7.21 26.02
CA ILE A 327 -13.86 -8.25 25.33
C ILE A 327 -14.69 -7.57 24.25
N GLY A 328 -14.52 -8.00 23.00
CA GLY A 328 -15.28 -7.50 21.86
C GLY A 328 -16.72 -8.01 21.85
N GLU A 329 -17.54 -7.45 20.97
CA GLU A 329 -18.95 -7.87 20.79
C GLU A 329 -19.09 -9.33 20.34
N ASP A 330 -18.06 -9.89 19.72
CA ASP A 330 -17.97 -11.28 19.30
C ASP A 330 -17.45 -12.22 20.40
N LEU A 331 -17.40 -11.75 21.66
CA LEU A 331 -16.91 -12.46 22.85
C LEU A 331 -15.42 -12.86 22.80
N LYS A 332 -14.65 -12.32 21.83
CA LYS A 332 -13.20 -12.53 21.79
C LYS A 332 -12.46 -11.50 22.62
N LYS A 333 -11.29 -11.88 23.12
CA LYS A 333 -10.38 -10.98 23.82
C LYS A 333 -9.53 -10.19 22.83
N TYR A 334 -9.41 -8.89 23.06
CA TYR A 334 -8.62 -7.98 22.25
C TYR A 334 -7.62 -7.22 23.12
N ILE A 335 -6.47 -6.91 22.52
CA ILE A 335 -5.53 -5.92 23.06
C ILE A 335 -5.38 -4.79 22.03
N CYS A 336 -5.51 -3.55 22.49
CA CYS A 336 -5.22 -2.36 21.70
C CYS A 336 -4.32 -1.38 22.47
N LEU A 337 -3.70 -0.47 21.74
CA LEU A 337 -3.01 0.67 22.36
C LEU A 337 -4.04 1.63 22.98
N THR A 338 -3.74 2.09 24.19
CA THR A 338 -4.38 3.28 24.77
C THR A 338 -4.07 4.53 23.92
N GLU A 339 -4.78 5.63 24.12
CA GLU A 339 -4.46 6.89 23.44
C GLU A 339 -3.02 7.36 23.72
N GLU A 340 -2.51 7.16 24.93
CA GLU A 340 -1.10 7.44 25.27
C GLU A 340 -0.16 6.48 24.53
N GLY A 341 -0.50 5.19 24.47
CA GLY A 341 0.24 4.18 23.72
C GLY A 341 0.30 4.46 22.21
N LYS A 342 -0.80 4.93 21.60
CA LYS A 342 -0.84 5.34 20.18
C LYS A 342 0.09 6.51 19.91
N ASN A 343 0.13 7.51 20.80
CA ASN A 343 1.01 8.67 20.67
C ASN A 343 2.50 8.32 20.79
N CYS A 344 2.82 7.27 21.54
CA CYS A 344 4.20 6.79 21.72
C CYS A 344 4.55 5.59 20.83
N ALA A 345 3.62 5.10 20.00
CA ALA A 345 3.73 3.84 19.28
C ALA A 345 5.08 3.73 18.54
N ASN A 346 5.44 4.72 17.71
CA ASN A 346 6.70 4.68 16.95
C ASN A 346 7.96 4.66 17.84
N ILE A 347 7.94 5.24 19.05
CA ILE A 347 9.06 5.20 20.00
C ILE A 347 9.13 3.83 20.67
N ILE A 348 8.00 3.31 21.17
CA ILE A 348 7.89 1.97 21.76
C ILE A 348 8.40 0.91 20.75
N TRP A 349 8.15 1.13 19.46
CA TRP A 349 8.53 0.19 18.40
C TRP A 349 9.99 0.26 17.97
N GLN A 350 10.68 1.39 18.13
CA GLN A 350 12.12 1.46 17.92
C GLN A 350 12.91 0.62 18.94
N GLU A 351 12.33 0.38 20.13
CA GLU A 351 12.91 -0.53 21.13
C GLU A 351 12.59 -2.01 20.86
N LEU A 352 11.72 -2.30 19.88
CA LEU A 352 11.31 -3.65 19.47
C LEU A 352 12.03 -4.18 18.22
N VAL A 353 12.64 -3.34 17.39
CA VAL A 353 13.43 -3.76 16.22
C VAL A 353 14.89 -3.83 16.61
#